data_AF-A0A412LIU9-F1
#
_entry.id   AF-A0A412LIU9-F1
#
_cell.length_a   1.000
_cell.length_b   1.000
_cell.length_c   1.000
_cell.angle_alpha   90.00
_cell.angle_beta   90.00
_cell.angle_gamma   90.00
#
_symmetry.space_group_name_H-M   'P 1'
#
loop_
_entity.id
_entity.type
_entity.pdbx_description
1 polymer ?
#
loop_
_entity_poly.entity_id
_entity_poly.type
_entity_poly.pdbx_seq_one_letter_code
_entity_poly.pdbx_strand_id
1 'polypeptide(L)'
;MFNYRRVTDVYTGFETGAYTLVETPTNRYGSSTAPWAAHQSQIEAVKILDDGIAPKSVSVWFSNMTKLKSVDVARLDTSKCTQMADTFFMATQLQSLDLSSWDVSGTYNFNCMFQECHSLKNLDIRGWSAHPDKAGLFGMFFDCLSLQALDLSGFDLASTVNANKMFGHCQSLSKVSLGLNWKWVICDDGEGANSYLPTPSASTIPGADGKWYSVSSGRGYTPQDIPNNTADTYVASRGMLSR
;
A
#
# COMPACT_ATOMS: atom_id res chain seq x y z
N MET A 1 -12.14 25.31 5.99
CA MET A 1 -13.54 24.89 5.83
C MET A 1 -13.57 23.52 5.16
N PHE A 2 -14.36 22.57 5.67
CA PHE A 2 -14.51 21.22 5.12
C PHE A 2 -15.75 21.10 4.20
N ASN A 3 -15.88 21.91 3.13
CA ASN A 3 -16.93 21.76 2.09
C ASN A 3 -18.30 21.20 2.59
N TYR A 4 -18.94 21.86 3.56
CA TYR A 4 -20.24 21.44 4.14
C TYR A 4 -20.28 20.10 4.89
N ARG A 5 -19.14 19.52 5.25
CA ARG A 5 -19.00 18.36 6.14
C ARG A 5 -18.82 18.84 7.59
N ARG A 6 -19.53 18.20 8.51
CA ARG A 6 -19.42 18.45 9.95
C ARG A 6 -18.07 17.91 10.44
N VAL A 7 -17.22 18.78 10.98
CA VAL A 7 -16.08 18.34 11.81
C VAL A 7 -16.68 17.80 13.09
N THR A 8 -16.56 16.49 13.31
CA THR A 8 -17.11 15.86 14.51
C THR A 8 -16.15 15.98 15.68
N ASP A 9 -14.84 15.86 15.41
CA ASP A 9 -13.79 15.78 16.43
C ASP A 9 -12.48 16.42 15.91
N VAL A 10 -11.66 16.94 16.82
CA VAL A 10 -10.32 17.49 16.54
C VAL A 10 -9.36 16.92 17.59
N TYR A 11 -8.19 16.45 17.14
CA TYR A 11 -7.17 15.83 17.98
C TYR A 11 -5.84 16.58 17.86
N THR A 12 -5.08 16.68 18.95
CA THR A 12 -3.78 17.39 19.03
C THR A 12 -2.78 16.60 19.86
N GLY A 13 -1.48 16.75 19.60
CA GLY A 13 -0.41 16.10 20.38
C GLY A 13 -0.32 14.58 20.19
N PHE A 14 -0.86 14.07 19.08
CA PHE A 14 -0.88 12.65 18.74
C PHE A 14 0.38 12.22 17.96
N GLU A 15 1.08 13.16 17.33
CA GLU A 15 2.22 12.95 16.45
C GLU A 15 3.45 12.35 17.16
N THR A 16 3.55 12.52 18.49
CA THR A 16 4.61 11.89 19.29
C THR A 16 4.27 10.48 19.75
N GLY A 17 3.00 10.06 19.62
CA GLY A 17 2.52 8.76 20.06
C GLY A 17 2.93 7.63 19.10
N ALA A 18 3.06 6.42 19.65
CA ALA A 18 3.11 5.19 18.88
C ALA A 18 1.83 4.40 19.20
N TYR A 19 1.06 4.06 18.17
CA TYR A 19 -0.21 3.37 18.30
C TYR A 19 -0.11 1.98 17.68
N THR A 20 -0.99 1.09 18.11
CA THR A 20 -1.00 -0.33 17.71
C THR A 20 -2.43 -0.81 17.49
N LEU A 21 -2.59 -1.95 16.83
CA LEU A 21 -3.85 -2.68 16.83
C LEU A 21 -3.92 -3.56 18.08
N VAL A 22 -5.08 -3.55 18.74
CA VAL A 22 -5.37 -4.45 19.86
C VAL A 22 -6.52 -5.34 19.46
N GLU A 23 -6.23 -6.62 19.27
CA GLU A 23 -7.23 -7.66 19.03
C GLU A 23 -8.05 -7.91 20.30
N THR A 24 -9.33 -8.18 20.10
CA THR A 24 -10.22 -8.63 21.18
C THR A 24 -10.86 -9.96 20.76
N PRO A 25 -11.38 -10.76 21.71
CA PRO A 25 -12.07 -12.01 21.37
C PRO A 25 -13.23 -11.84 20.38
N THR A 26 -13.81 -10.65 20.29
CA THR A 26 -14.92 -10.30 19.38
C THR A 26 -14.49 -9.50 18.16
N ASN A 27 -13.24 -9.03 18.09
CA ASN A 27 -12.69 -8.28 16.95
C ASN A 27 -11.29 -8.79 16.59
N ARG A 28 -11.26 -9.76 15.67
CA ARG A 28 -10.02 -10.37 15.15
C ARG A 28 -9.16 -9.43 14.32
N TYR A 29 -9.70 -8.30 13.87
CA TYR A 29 -9.01 -7.29 13.08
C TYR A 29 -8.44 -6.14 13.92
N GLY A 30 -8.67 -6.20 15.24
CA GLY A 30 -8.19 -5.25 16.22
C GLY A 30 -8.86 -3.88 16.18
N SER A 31 -8.71 -3.14 17.27
CA SER A 31 -9.00 -1.70 17.32
C SER A 31 -7.68 -0.95 17.39
N SER A 32 -7.58 0.17 16.67
CA SER A 32 -6.45 1.09 16.83
C SER A 32 -6.41 1.59 18.28
N THR A 33 -5.21 1.89 18.81
CA THR A 33 -5.05 2.63 20.07
C THR A 33 -4.92 4.14 19.85
N ALA A 34 -5.04 4.61 18.60
CA ALA A 34 -5.05 6.02 18.28
C ALA A 34 -6.23 6.76 18.95
N PRO A 35 -6.12 8.08 19.21
CA PRO A 35 -7.13 8.84 19.96
C PRO A 35 -8.56 8.80 19.37
N TRP A 36 -8.69 8.53 18.07
CA TRP A 36 -9.96 8.46 17.34
C TRP A 36 -10.52 7.05 17.17
N ALA A 37 -9.91 6.04 17.79
CA ALA A 37 -10.29 4.63 17.60
C ALA A 37 -11.77 4.34 17.89
N ALA A 38 -12.37 5.01 18.89
CA ALA A 38 -13.79 4.87 19.23
C ALA A 38 -14.75 5.22 18.07
N HIS A 39 -14.26 6.02 17.11
CA HIS A 39 -15.04 6.47 15.95
C HIS A 39 -14.53 5.88 14.63
N GLN A 40 -13.49 5.05 14.62
CA GLN A 40 -12.80 4.61 13.39
C GLN A 40 -13.75 4.08 12.31
N SER A 41 -14.73 3.23 12.66
CA SER A 41 -15.69 2.64 11.71
C SER A 41 -16.76 3.61 11.18
N GLN A 42 -16.80 4.84 11.71
CA GLN A 42 -17.76 5.88 11.33
C GLN A 42 -17.09 7.01 10.52
N ILE A 43 -15.75 7.11 10.55
CA ILE A 43 -15.01 8.19 9.89
C ILE A 43 -15.10 8.03 8.37
N GLU A 44 -15.66 9.05 7.71
CA GLU A 44 -15.77 9.09 6.25
C GLU A 44 -14.69 9.94 5.58
N ALA A 45 -14.05 10.85 6.34
CA ALA A 45 -13.05 11.75 5.81
C ALA A 45 -12.03 12.17 6.88
N VAL A 46 -10.78 12.30 6.46
CA VAL A 46 -9.67 12.82 7.28
C VAL A 46 -8.99 13.96 6.54
N LYS A 47 -8.55 14.99 7.27
CA LYS A 47 -7.70 16.06 6.76
C LYS A 47 -6.74 16.53 7.85
N ILE A 48 -5.48 16.67 7.50
CA ILE A 48 -4.48 17.34 8.33
C ILE A 48 -4.60 18.84 8.10
N LEU A 49 -4.78 19.60 9.19
CA LEU A 49 -5.04 21.04 9.14
C LEU A 49 -3.78 21.86 9.40
N ASP A 50 -2.98 21.42 10.37
CA ASP A 50 -1.80 22.13 10.82
C ASP A 50 -0.56 21.71 10.04
N ASP A 51 0.38 22.65 9.89
CA ASP A 51 1.71 22.40 9.35
C ASP A 51 2.66 21.95 10.46
N GLY A 52 3.77 21.30 10.10
CA GLY A 52 4.79 20.87 11.06
C GLY A 52 4.41 19.62 11.87
N ILE A 53 3.33 18.94 11.50
CA ILE A 53 2.98 17.63 12.06
C ILE A 53 3.96 16.59 11.52
N ALA A 54 4.97 16.27 12.33
CA ALA A 54 6.08 15.39 11.97
C ALA A 54 6.09 14.10 12.83
N PRO A 55 5.23 13.12 12.53
CA PRO A 55 5.10 11.93 13.34
C PRO A 55 6.31 11.00 13.23
N LYS A 56 6.67 10.33 14.34
CA LYS A 56 7.66 9.24 14.32
C LYS A 56 7.08 7.94 13.75
N SER A 57 5.76 7.78 13.83
CA SER A 57 5.02 6.65 13.29
C SER A 57 3.62 7.10 12.91
N VAL A 58 3.14 6.64 11.75
CA VAL A 58 1.73 6.73 11.34
C VAL A 58 1.06 5.36 11.35
N SER A 59 1.68 4.38 12.02
CA SER A 59 1.12 3.04 12.13
C SER A 59 -0.27 3.10 12.72
N VAL A 60 -1.18 2.33 12.13
CA VAL A 60 -2.60 2.17 12.54
C VAL A 60 -3.45 3.46 12.56
N TRP A 61 -2.93 4.59 12.06
CA TRP A 61 -3.64 5.87 12.13
C TRP A 61 -4.99 5.84 11.41
N PHE A 62 -5.11 5.18 10.27
CA PHE A 62 -6.36 5.10 9.51
C PHE A 62 -6.88 3.66 9.37
N SER A 63 -6.37 2.77 10.23
CA SER A 63 -6.77 1.36 10.27
C SER A 63 -8.24 1.21 10.65
N ASN A 64 -8.90 0.22 10.06
CA ASN A 64 -10.30 -0.14 10.31
C ASN A 64 -11.30 1.00 10.06
N MET A 65 -10.92 2.04 9.32
CA MET A 65 -11.83 3.09 8.86
C MET A 65 -12.62 2.64 7.63
N THR A 66 -13.51 1.67 7.83
CA THR A 66 -14.24 0.98 6.74
C THR A 66 -15.17 1.86 5.93
N LYS A 67 -15.49 3.08 6.40
CA LYS A 67 -16.29 4.08 5.67
C LYS A 67 -15.47 5.23 5.08
N LEU A 68 -14.15 5.19 5.21
CA LEU A 68 -13.26 6.25 4.76
C LEU A 68 -13.31 6.41 3.24
N LYS A 69 -13.68 7.60 2.77
CA LYS A 69 -13.82 7.93 1.34
C LYS A 69 -12.78 8.92 0.84
N SER A 70 -12.24 9.75 1.73
CA SER A 70 -11.27 10.80 1.36
C SER A 70 -10.30 11.09 2.49
N VAL A 71 -9.02 11.18 2.16
CA VAL A 71 -7.93 11.49 3.09
C VAL A 71 -7.07 12.58 2.47
N ASP A 72 -6.81 13.63 3.23
CA ASP A 72 -5.89 14.71 2.86
C ASP A 72 -4.77 14.78 3.91
N VAL A 73 -3.64 14.14 3.57
CA VAL A 73 -2.45 13.98 4.43
C VAL A 73 -1.22 14.67 3.84
N ALA A 74 -1.40 15.55 2.86
CA ALA A 74 -0.29 16.19 2.15
C ALA A 74 0.54 17.16 3.02
N ARG A 75 0.03 17.51 4.21
CA ARG A 75 0.70 18.38 5.19
C ARG A 75 1.56 17.64 6.21
N LEU A 76 1.57 16.30 6.20
CA LEU A 76 2.43 15.52 7.10
C LEU A 76 3.89 15.62 6.65
N ASP A 77 4.78 15.92 7.59
CA ASP A 77 6.22 15.72 7.41
C ASP A 77 6.59 14.30 7.83
N THR A 78 6.67 13.39 6.86
CA THR A 78 6.99 11.98 7.12
C THR A 78 8.49 11.68 7.08
N SER A 79 9.37 12.68 6.90
CA SER A 79 10.82 12.50 6.75
C SER A 79 11.50 11.79 7.93
N LYS A 80 10.86 11.81 9.11
CA LYS A 80 11.33 11.13 10.33
C LYS A 80 10.47 9.94 10.75
N CYS A 81 9.48 9.58 9.94
CA CYS A 81 8.59 8.46 10.22
C CYS A 81 9.29 7.15 9.88
N THR A 82 9.43 6.25 10.86
CA THR A 82 10.14 4.98 10.66
C THR A 82 9.19 3.79 10.52
N GLN A 83 7.94 3.94 10.97
CA GLN A 83 6.94 2.87 11.07
C GLN A 83 5.60 3.30 10.43
N MET A 84 5.15 2.56 9.40
CA MET A 84 3.90 2.79 8.66
C MET A 84 3.03 1.53 8.55
N ALA A 85 3.25 0.56 9.44
CA ALA A 85 2.45 -0.67 9.47
C ALA A 85 0.95 -0.38 9.68
N ASP A 86 0.11 -1.08 8.93
CA ASP A 86 -1.35 -1.07 9.03
C ASP A 86 -2.01 0.32 8.85
N THR A 87 -1.30 1.32 8.31
CA THR A 87 -1.78 2.71 8.31
C THR A 87 -3.16 2.88 7.68
N PHE A 88 -3.46 2.19 6.58
CA PHE A 88 -4.77 2.19 5.91
C PHE A 88 -5.44 0.80 5.90
N PHE A 89 -5.03 -0.10 6.80
CA PHE A 89 -5.59 -1.46 6.88
C PHE A 89 -7.13 -1.42 6.96
N MET A 90 -7.81 -2.20 6.12
CA MET A 90 -9.27 -2.27 6.03
C MET A 90 -9.99 -0.93 5.74
N ALA A 91 -9.34 0.03 5.06
CA ALA A 91 -10.01 1.21 4.49
C ALA A 91 -10.84 0.83 3.25
N THR A 92 -11.80 -0.07 3.40
CA THR A 92 -12.47 -0.81 2.32
C THR A 92 -13.22 0.06 1.30
N GLN A 93 -13.59 1.29 1.66
CA GLN A 93 -14.30 2.25 0.79
C GLN A 93 -13.40 3.33 0.16
N LEU A 94 -12.11 3.38 0.52
CA LEU A 94 -11.20 4.39 -0.01
C LEU A 94 -10.90 4.07 -1.48
N GLN A 95 -11.17 5.00 -2.40
CA GLN A 95 -11.05 4.75 -3.84
C GLN A 95 -9.78 5.33 -4.46
N SER A 96 -9.27 6.41 -3.89
CA SER A 96 -8.08 7.10 -4.37
C SER A 96 -7.33 7.73 -3.21
N LEU A 97 -6.01 7.66 -3.26
CA LEU A 97 -5.13 8.15 -2.22
C LEU A 97 -3.86 8.70 -2.84
N ASP A 98 -3.51 9.93 -2.45
CA ASP A 98 -2.28 10.59 -2.85
C ASP A 98 -1.32 10.70 -1.65
N LEU A 99 -0.20 9.98 -1.75
CA LEU A 99 0.91 9.97 -0.81
C LEU A 99 2.23 10.42 -1.47
N SER A 100 2.15 11.09 -2.62
CA SER A 100 3.34 11.52 -3.38
C SER A 100 4.19 12.58 -2.66
N SER A 101 3.64 13.20 -1.62
CA SER A 101 4.33 14.13 -0.74
C SER A 101 5.11 13.45 0.40
N TRP A 102 4.91 12.14 0.62
CA TRP A 102 5.54 11.43 1.72
C TRP A 102 7.01 11.11 1.40
N ASP A 103 7.91 11.57 2.26
CA ASP A 103 9.27 11.05 2.34
C ASP A 103 9.25 9.77 3.20
N VAL A 104 9.59 8.64 2.58
CA VAL A 104 9.64 7.31 3.21
C VAL A 104 11.07 6.76 3.29
N SER A 105 12.07 7.60 3.03
CA SER A 105 13.49 7.20 2.96
C SER A 105 14.04 6.65 4.27
N GLY A 106 13.48 7.09 5.40
CA GLY A 106 13.76 6.57 6.74
C GLY A 106 12.80 5.47 7.23
N THR A 107 11.77 5.13 6.46
CA THR A 107 10.76 4.14 6.84
C THR A 107 11.21 2.73 6.47
N TYR A 108 11.13 1.80 7.42
CA TYR A 108 11.54 0.41 7.20
C TYR A 108 10.39 -0.61 7.34
N ASN A 109 9.22 -0.21 7.85
CA ASN A 109 8.09 -1.11 8.06
C ASN A 109 6.82 -0.58 7.42
N PHE A 110 6.32 -1.31 6.44
CA PHE A 110 5.10 -1.04 5.66
C PHE A 110 4.13 -2.23 5.72
N ASN A 111 4.28 -3.12 6.71
CA ASN A 111 3.47 -4.31 6.84
C ASN A 111 1.98 -3.96 6.80
N CYS A 112 1.24 -4.68 5.95
CA CYS A 112 -0.21 -4.56 5.82
C CYS A 112 -0.73 -3.14 5.57
N MET A 113 0.11 -2.20 5.13
CA MET A 113 -0.21 -0.77 5.08
C MET A 113 -1.51 -0.46 4.32
N PHE A 114 -1.79 -1.20 3.23
CA PHE A 114 -3.00 -1.08 2.43
C PHE A 114 -3.81 -2.38 2.37
N GLN A 115 -3.54 -3.35 3.25
CA GLN A 115 -4.24 -4.63 3.22
C GLN A 115 -5.76 -4.43 3.34
N GLU A 116 -6.53 -5.18 2.53
CA GLU A 116 -7.99 -5.11 2.44
C GLU A 116 -8.56 -3.73 2.01
N CYS A 117 -7.76 -2.88 1.36
CA CYS A 117 -8.27 -1.68 0.68
C CYS A 117 -9.02 -2.06 -0.62
N HIS A 118 -10.12 -2.82 -0.49
CA HIS A 118 -10.85 -3.46 -1.60
C HIS A 118 -11.22 -2.50 -2.74
N SER A 119 -11.58 -1.25 -2.41
CA SER A 119 -12.03 -0.24 -3.39
C SER A 119 -10.91 0.66 -3.93
N LEU A 120 -9.69 0.57 -3.40
CA LEU A 120 -8.58 1.47 -3.76
C LEU A 120 -8.15 1.20 -5.19
N LYS A 121 -8.43 2.15 -6.09
CA LYS A 121 -8.11 2.06 -7.52
C LYS A 121 -6.82 2.78 -7.86
N ASN A 122 -6.70 4.01 -7.35
CA ASN A 122 -5.60 4.91 -7.64
C ASN A 122 -4.81 5.15 -6.36
N LEU A 123 -3.59 4.62 -6.31
CA LEU A 123 -2.64 4.92 -5.26
C LEU A 123 -1.45 5.63 -5.87
N ASP A 124 -1.18 6.83 -5.38
CA ASP A 124 -0.08 7.64 -5.86
C ASP A 124 1.04 7.69 -4.83
N ILE A 125 2.06 6.87 -5.07
CA ILE A 125 3.28 6.73 -4.26
C ILE A 125 4.52 7.10 -5.07
N ARG A 126 4.36 7.94 -6.10
CA ARG A 126 5.48 8.35 -6.95
C ARG A 126 6.55 9.04 -6.10
N GLY A 127 7.82 8.80 -6.43
CA GLY A 127 8.95 9.41 -5.72
C GLY A 127 9.32 8.75 -4.39
N TRP A 128 8.58 7.73 -3.93
CA TRP A 128 8.98 6.94 -2.77
C TRP A 128 10.32 6.27 -3.01
N SER A 129 11.29 6.53 -2.13
CA SER A 129 12.55 5.80 -2.02
C SER A 129 12.49 4.92 -0.78
N ALA A 130 12.09 3.66 -0.92
CA ALA A 130 11.81 2.78 0.21
C ALA A 130 12.93 1.76 0.40
N HIS A 131 13.35 1.56 1.66
CA HIS A 131 14.36 0.57 2.06
C HIS A 131 13.81 -0.29 3.22
N PRO A 132 12.84 -1.18 2.94
CA PRO A 132 12.17 -1.96 3.99
C PRO A 132 13.15 -2.85 4.76
N ASP A 133 12.80 -3.16 6.00
CA ASP A 133 13.54 -4.13 6.80
C ASP A 133 13.38 -5.57 6.26
N LYS A 134 13.93 -6.52 7.01
CA LYS A 134 13.88 -7.94 6.69
C LYS A 134 12.46 -8.48 6.46
N ALA A 135 11.46 -7.97 7.17
CA ALA A 135 10.08 -8.44 7.12
C ALA A 135 9.06 -7.28 7.02
N GLY A 136 9.45 -6.20 6.35
CA GLY A 136 8.75 -4.91 6.39
C GLY A 136 7.75 -4.69 5.26
N LEU A 137 7.44 -5.74 4.47
CA LEU A 137 6.51 -5.69 3.33
C LEU A 137 5.43 -6.78 3.37
N PHE A 138 5.30 -7.50 4.49
CA PHE A 138 4.30 -8.55 4.63
C PHE A 138 2.90 -7.99 4.31
N GLY A 139 2.22 -8.59 3.34
CA GLY A 139 0.84 -8.27 2.99
C GLY A 139 0.56 -6.82 2.59
N MET A 140 1.56 -6.00 2.23
CA MET A 140 1.40 -4.55 2.06
C MET A 140 0.18 -4.14 1.20
N PHE A 141 -0.09 -4.88 0.11
CA PHE A 141 -1.24 -4.67 -0.79
C PHE A 141 -2.18 -5.88 -0.84
N PHE A 142 -2.10 -6.81 0.12
CA PHE A 142 -2.94 -8.01 0.12
C PHE A 142 -4.43 -7.64 0.09
N ASP A 143 -5.21 -8.31 -0.77
CA ASP A 143 -6.64 -8.01 -1.00
C ASP A 143 -6.92 -6.56 -1.47
N CYS A 144 -5.98 -5.88 -2.12
CA CYS A 144 -6.26 -4.65 -2.88
C CYS A 144 -6.94 -4.97 -4.23
N LEU A 145 -8.17 -5.48 -4.18
CA LEU A 145 -8.88 -6.06 -5.34
C LEU A 145 -9.01 -5.10 -6.54
N SER A 146 -9.17 -3.80 -6.28
CA SER A 146 -9.40 -2.78 -7.30
C SER A 146 -8.15 -2.02 -7.76
N LEU A 147 -6.98 -2.26 -7.13
CA LEU A 147 -5.77 -1.47 -7.37
C LEU A 147 -5.24 -1.73 -8.79
N GLN A 148 -5.04 -0.66 -9.57
CA GLN A 148 -4.81 -0.80 -11.01
C GLN A 148 -3.36 -0.64 -11.42
N ALA A 149 -2.63 0.24 -10.75
CA ALA A 149 -1.25 0.55 -11.08
C ALA A 149 -0.41 0.86 -9.85
N LEU A 150 0.87 0.53 -9.91
CA LEU A 150 1.87 0.85 -8.89
C LEU A 150 3.17 1.30 -9.54
N ASP A 151 3.78 2.33 -8.96
CA ASP A 151 5.17 2.70 -9.25
C ASP A 151 6.03 2.33 -8.05
N LEU A 152 6.78 1.24 -8.18
CA LEU A 152 7.70 0.70 -7.18
C LEU A 152 9.16 0.89 -7.62
N SER A 153 9.42 1.80 -8.55
CA SER A 153 10.75 2.01 -9.13
C SER A 153 11.81 2.46 -8.12
N GLY A 154 11.39 3.11 -7.03
CA GLY A 154 12.27 3.53 -5.93
C GLY A 154 12.38 2.55 -4.77
N PHE A 155 11.82 1.35 -4.87
CA PHE A 155 11.93 0.33 -3.82
C PHE A 155 13.23 -0.48 -3.97
N ASP A 156 13.97 -0.60 -2.87
CA ASP A 156 15.15 -1.45 -2.75
C ASP A 156 14.88 -2.61 -1.79
N LEU A 157 14.72 -3.82 -2.34
CA LEU A 157 14.41 -5.03 -1.58
C LEU A 157 15.67 -5.88 -1.29
N ALA A 158 16.88 -5.33 -1.46
CA ALA A 158 18.12 -6.10 -1.34
C ALA A 158 18.31 -6.78 0.03
N SER A 159 17.73 -6.22 1.08
CA SER A 159 17.81 -6.73 2.47
C SER A 159 16.55 -7.45 2.95
N THR A 160 15.47 -7.42 2.16
CA THR A 160 14.18 -8.00 2.54
C THR A 160 14.21 -9.51 2.36
N VAL A 161 13.81 -10.25 3.40
CA VAL A 161 13.73 -11.71 3.39
C VAL A 161 12.29 -12.22 3.50
N ASN A 162 11.35 -11.36 3.89
CA ASN A 162 9.93 -11.67 3.92
C ASN A 162 9.09 -10.51 3.34
N ALA A 163 8.43 -10.79 2.23
CA ALA A 163 7.39 -9.96 1.62
C ALA A 163 6.22 -10.85 1.17
N ASN A 164 5.91 -11.86 2.00
CA ASN A 164 4.83 -12.81 1.75
C ASN A 164 3.49 -12.09 1.56
N LYS A 165 2.64 -12.60 0.67
CA LYS A 165 1.30 -12.07 0.36
C LYS A 165 1.28 -10.63 -0.16
N MET A 166 2.43 -9.99 -0.46
CA MET A 166 2.49 -8.56 -0.78
C MET A 166 1.46 -8.11 -1.81
N PHE A 167 1.26 -8.88 -2.88
CA PHE A 167 0.27 -8.59 -3.94
C PHE A 167 -0.83 -9.64 -4.06
N GLY A 168 -1.02 -10.47 -3.02
CA GLY A 168 -2.07 -11.50 -3.03
C GLY A 168 -3.43 -10.86 -3.31
N HIS A 169 -4.19 -11.47 -4.21
CA HIS A 169 -5.52 -11.01 -4.64
C HIS A 169 -5.60 -9.58 -5.22
N CYS A 170 -4.49 -8.97 -5.64
CA CYS A 170 -4.49 -7.71 -6.42
C CYS A 170 -4.99 -7.90 -7.87
N GLN A 171 -6.20 -8.44 -8.07
CA GLN A 171 -6.66 -8.98 -9.35
C GLN A 171 -6.85 -7.95 -10.47
N SER A 172 -6.96 -6.66 -10.12
CA SER A 172 -7.08 -5.56 -11.10
C SER A 172 -5.73 -4.92 -11.46
N LEU A 173 -4.64 -5.36 -10.83
CA LEU A 173 -3.32 -4.76 -11.03
C LEU A 173 -2.87 -5.06 -12.46
N SER A 174 -2.69 -3.99 -13.25
CA SER A 174 -2.51 -4.08 -14.69
C SER A 174 -1.26 -3.37 -15.20
N LYS A 175 -0.63 -2.53 -14.36
CA LYS A 175 0.62 -1.84 -14.67
C LYS A 175 1.50 -1.72 -13.42
N VAL A 176 2.74 -2.18 -13.48
CA VAL A 176 3.70 -2.06 -12.38
C VAL A 176 5.04 -1.59 -12.91
N SER A 177 5.61 -0.54 -12.34
CA SER A 177 6.99 -0.13 -12.61
C SER A 177 7.90 -0.64 -11.50
N LEU A 178 9.02 -1.25 -11.88
CA LEU A 178 10.02 -1.81 -10.98
C LEU A 178 11.39 -1.14 -11.23
N GLY A 179 12.21 -1.05 -10.18
CA GLY A 179 13.53 -0.42 -10.21
C GLY A 179 14.68 -1.41 -10.40
N LEU A 180 15.90 -0.88 -10.56
CA LEU A 180 17.12 -1.68 -10.69
C LEU A 180 17.47 -2.48 -9.42
N ASN A 181 16.91 -2.13 -8.27
CA ASN A 181 17.15 -2.81 -7.00
C ASN A 181 15.96 -3.71 -6.58
N TRP A 182 14.98 -3.90 -7.47
CA TRP A 182 13.85 -4.78 -7.17
C TRP A 182 14.29 -6.25 -7.13
N LYS A 183 13.87 -6.96 -6.09
CA LYS A 183 14.08 -8.40 -5.95
C LYS A 183 12.80 -9.07 -5.48
N TRP A 184 12.42 -10.15 -6.16
CA TRP A 184 11.36 -11.04 -5.69
C TRP A 184 11.85 -11.84 -4.48
N VAL A 185 11.10 -11.71 -3.40
CA VAL A 185 11.28 -12.42 -2.14
C VAL A 185 10.38 -13.65 -2.13
N ILE A 186 10.98 -14.82 -1.88
CA ILE A 186 10.30 -16.11 -1.79
C ILE A 186 10.26 -16.49 -0.32
N CYS A 187 9.07 -16.76 0.20
CA CYS A 187 8.89 -17.20 1.59
C CYS A 187 8.50 -18.67 1.58
N ASP A 188 9.34 -19.53 2.16
CA ASP A 188 9.06 -20.96 2.31
C ASP A 188 8.31 -21.23 3.62
N ASP A 189 7.13 -20.63 3.77
CA ASP A 189 6.24 -20.87 4.91
C ASP A 189 5.24 -22.02 4.68
N GLY A 190 5.37 -22.71 3.54
CA GLY A 190 4.46 -23.79 3.14
C GLY A 190 3.10 -23.32 2.61
N GLU A 191 2.80 -22.01 2.61
CA GLU A 191 1.53 -21.47 2.08
C GLU A 191 1.65 -20.98 0.61
N GLY A 192 2.87 -20.93 0.06
CA GLY A 192 3.12 -20.66 -1.36
C GLY A 192 2.87 -19.20 -1.81
N ALA A 193 2.57 -18.30 -0.87
CA ALA A 193 2.27 -16.90 -1.17
C ALA A 193 3.56 -16.04 -1.20
N ASN A 194 4.26 -16.09 -2.32
CA ASN A 194 5.47 -15.28 -2.56
C ASN A 194 5.13 -13.81 -2.85
N SER A 195 6.15 -12.96 -2.91
CA SER A 195 6.02 -11.54 -3.29
C SER A 195 5.75 -11.29 -4.78
N TYR A 196 5.49 -12.33 -5.58
CA TYR A 196 5.24 -12.18 -7.01
C TYR A 196 3.96 -11.37 -7.29
N LEU A 197 3.94 -10.71 -8.44
CA LEU A 197 2.71 -10.12 -8.95
C LEU A 197 1.62 -11.20 -9.13
N PRO A 198 0.34 -10.82 -9.06
CA PRO A 198 -0.74 -11.75 -9.39
C PRO A 198 -0.64 -12.19 -10.85
N THR A 199 -1.08 -13.41 -11.14
CA THR A 199 -1.26 -13.90 -12.52
C THR A 199 -2.40 -13.11 -13.18
N PRO A 200 -2.13 -12.36 -14.28
CA PRO A 200 -3.18 -11.62 -14.98
C PRO A 200 -4.28 -12.54 -15.52
N SER A 201 -5.54 -12.17 -15.34
CA SER A 201 -6.69 -12.96 -15.81
C SER A 201 -7.62 -12.15 -16.70
N ALA A 202 -8.07 -12.76 -17.80
CA ALA A 202 -9.06 -12.16 -18.69
C ALA A 202 -10.42 -11.87 -18.01
N SER A 203 -10.69 -12.51 -16.85
CA SER A 203 -11.90 -12.25 -16.05
C SER A 203 -11.91 -10.86 -15.41
N THR A 204 -10.75 -10.27 -15.18
CA THR A 204 -10.60 -8.94 -14.53
C THR A 204 -9.93 -7.92 -15.43
N ILE A 205 -8.97 -8.35 -16.26
CA ILE A 205 -8.18 -7.49 -17.16
C ILE A 205 -8.41 -7.94 -18.61
N PRO A 206 -9.17 -7.19 -19.42
CA PRO A 206 -9.43 -7.55 -20.82
C PRO A 206 -8.13 -7.79 -21.61
N GLY A 207 -8.05 -8.93 -22.30
CA GLY A 207 -6.89 -9.30 -23.12
C GLY A 207 -5.71 -9.89 -22.35
N ALA A 208 -5.80 -10.04 -21.01
CA ALA A 208 -4.79 -10.74 -20.23
C ALA A 208 -4.75 -12.25 -20.55
N ASP A 209 -3.55 -12.79 -20.60
CA ASP A 209 -3.27 -14.19 -20.97
C ASP A 209 -2.40 -14.92 -19.92
N GLY A 210 -2.38 -14.41 -18.69
CA GLY A 210 -1.55 -14.96 -17.61
C GLY A 210 -0.13 -14.39 -17.55
N LYS A 211 0.24 -13.45 -18.43
CA LYS A 211 1.60 -12.89 -18.48
C LYS A 211 1.66 -11.39 -18.24
N TRP A 212 2.79 -10.98 -17.66
CA TRP A 212 3.24 -9.60 -17.57
C TRP A 212 4.20 -9.29 -18.71
N TYR A 213 3.97 -8.20 -19.42
CA TYR A 213 4.72 -7.79 -20.59
C TYR A 213 5.61 -6.59 -20.27
N SER A 214 6.92 -6.75 -20.45
CA SER A 214 7.90 -5.67 -20.37
C SER A 214 7.60 -4.62 -21.44
N VAL A 215 7.45 -3.35 -21.04
CA VAL A 215 7.20 -2.24 -21.95
C VAL A 215 8.41 -1.96 -22.82
N SER A 216 9.63 -2.10 -22.29
CA SER A 216 10.86 -1.83 -23.06
C SER A 216 11.13 -2.88 -24.15
N SER A 217 10.84 -4.16 -23.90
CA SER A 217 11.21 -5.27 -24.80
C SER A 217 10.03 -5.94 -25.49
N GLY A 218 8.81 -5.73 -25.00
CA GLY A 218 7.61 -6.45 -25.42
C GLY A 218 7.59 -7.93 -25.01
N ARG A 219 8.58 -8.40 -24.25
CA ARG A 219 8.66 -9.80 -23.78
C ARG A 219 7.63 -10.06 -22.68
N GLY A 220 6.93 -11.18 -22.79
CA GLY A 220 5.98 -11.65 -21.78
C GLY A 220 6.63 -12.63 -20.80
N TYR A 221 6.27 -12.51 -19.53
CA TYR A 221 6.76 -13.28 -18.39
C TYR A 221 5.59 -13.83 -17.58
N THR A 222 5.69 -15.06 -17.07
CA THR A 222 4.85 -15.43 -15.92
C THR A 222 5.30 -14.62 -14.70
N PRO A 223 4.47 -14.45 -13.65
CA PRO A 223 4.88 -13.68 -12.49
C PRO A 223 6.21 -14.11 -11.85
N GLN A 224 6.51 -15.42 -11.86
CA GLN A 224 7.75 -15.97 -11.30
C GLN A 224 8.98 -15.69 -12.19
N ASP A 225 8.78 -15.44 -13.48
CA ASP A 225 9.86 -15.26 -14.46
C ASP A 225 10.26 -13.80 -14.64
N ILE A 226 9.55 -12.84 -14.03
CA ILE A 226 9.90 -11.43 -14.12
C ILE A 226 11.30 -11.24 -13.52
N PRO A 227 12.27 -10.67 -14.26
CA PRO A 227 13.65 -10.64 -13.82
C PRO A 227 13.85 -9.73 -12.60
N ASN A 228 14.70 -10.19 -11.68
CA ASN A 228 15.25 -9.35 -10.63
C ASN A 228 16.18 -8.27 -11.21
N ASN A 229 16.41 -7.22 -10.44
CA ASN A 229 17.39 -6.15 -10.70
C ASN A 229 17.28 -5.53 -12.10
N THR A 230 16.07 -5.47 -12.65
CA THR A 230 15.81 -4.97 -14.00
C THR A 230 14.73 -3.89 -13.92
N ALA A 231 15.13 -2.66 -14.19
CA ALA A 231 14.18 -1.55 -14.24
C ALA A 231 13.36 -1.62 -15.53
N ASP A 232 12.04 -1.70 -15.38
CA ASP A 232 11.09 -1.65 -16.48
C ASP A 232 9.69 -1.36 -15.93
N THR A 233 8.78 -1.02 -16.84
CA THR A 233 7.35 -1.08 -16.61
C THR A 233 6.81 -2.38 -17.19
N TYR A 234 5.98 -3.08 -16.44
CA TYR A 234 5.30 -4.30 -16.86
C TYR A 234 3.80 -4.05 -16.96
N VAL A 235 3.16 -4.57 -18.01
CA VAL A 235 1.71 -4.48 -18.23
C VAL A 235 1.06 -5.85 -18.34
N ALA A 236 -0.16 -6.00 -17.83
CA ALA A 236 -0.82 -7.29 -17.65
C ALA A 236 -1.46 -7.89 -18.92
N SER A 237 -1.32 -7.23 -20.07
CA SER A 237 -1.70 -7.80 -21.36
C SER A 237 -0.84 -7.22 -22.49
N ARG A 238 -0.65 -8.01 -23.55
CA ARG A 238 0.09 -7.55 -24.74
C ARG A 238 -0.53 -6.32 -25.38
N GLY A 239 -1.87 -6.20 -25.33
CA GLY A 239 -2.60 -5.05 -25.88
C GLY A 239 -2.32 -3.71 -25.17
N MET A 240 -1.66 -3.75 -24.01
CA MET A 240 -1.26 -2.57 -23.24
C MET A 240 0.18 -2.11 -23.55
N LEU A 241 0.94 -2.85 -24.35
CA LEU A 241 2.25 -2.42 -24.87
C LEU A 241 2.04 -1.33 -25.92
N SER A 242 1.81 -0.10 -25.45
CA SER A 242 1.59 1.12 -26.24
C SER A 242 0.43 1.08 -27.25
N ARG A 243 -0.57 1.93 -26.97
CA ARG A 243 -0.95 2.98 -27.92
C ARG A 243 -0.27 4.27 -27.48
#